data_AF-A0A512B210-F1
#
_entry.id   AF-A0A512B210-F1
#
_cell.length_a   1.000
_cell.length_b   1.000
_cell.length_c   1.000
_cell.angle_alpha   90.00
_cell.angle_beta   90.00
_cell.angle_gamma   90.00
#
_symmetry.space_group_name_H-M   'P 1'
#
loop_
_entity.id
_entity.type
_entity.pdbx_description
1 polymer ?
#
loop_
_entity_poly.entity_id
_entity_poly.type
_entity_poly.pdbx_seq_one_letter_code
_entity_poly.pdbx_strand_id
1 'polypeptide(L)'
;MKKRLLFLLCFNLCLAYHHSRAQTTQPAPDVNFRQPWLNLQKLTFKSVESGVRKIYTHIKFKELTQKHHQVAILPVEIIIDQNEISHMPAQDLNHRAFVEAKNAYPILFASLQKEKVMHRYNINFQDISETQRILSENDLTPDKLKSTPAAKLAALLGVDAIITCSIVRDEKLVAEAKTLENLRRSKGLVGPSAGTATVNIYDGRNNELLWQFERLLTAGLGNNMHETMLNLGNRMAMAFPYFKPL
;
A
#
# COMPACT_ATOMS: atom_id res chain seq x y z
N MET A 1 -46.44 -44.26 0.00
CA MET A 1 -47.86 -44.12 -0.41
C MET A 1 -48.23 -42.64 -0.53
N LYS A 2 -49.02 -42.26 -1.55
CA LYS A 2 -49.80 -40.99 -1.74
C LYS A 2 -49.30 -39.66 -1.12
N LYS A 3 -48.99 -38.66 -1.99
CA LYS A 3 -49.57 -37.29 -2.05
C LYS A 3 -49.00 -36.54 -3.29
N ARG A 4 -49.86 -36.13 -4.24
CA ARG A 4 -50.35 -34.75 -4.56
C ARG A 4 -49.33 -33.88 -5.33
N LEU A 5 -49.63 -33.39 -6.55
CA LEU A 5 -50.51 -32.24 -6.96
C LEU A 5 -49.91 -30.87 -6.56
N LEU A 6 -49.81 -29.82 -7.39
CA LEU A 6 -50.09 -29.59 -8.83
C LEU A 6 -49.28 -28.33 -9.30
N PHE A 7 -48.89 -28.19 -10.57
CA PHE A 7 -48.45 -26.90 -11.15
C PHE A 7 -48.74 -26.82 -12.67
N LEU A 8 -49.08 -25.61 -13.17
CA LEU A 8 -49.67 -25.31 -14.50
C LEU A 8 -49.42 -23.83 -14.83
N LEU A 9 -49.17 -23.33 -16.05
CA LEU A 9 -48.70 -23.90 -17.34
C LEU A 9 -47.42 -23.11 -17.77
N CYS A 10 -46.91 -22.93 -19.00
CA CYS A 10 -47.21 -23.26 -20.43
C CYS A 10 -45.84 -23.16 -21.19
N PHE A 11 -45.53 -23.57 -22.44
CA PHE A 11 -46.22 -23.82 -23.74
C PHE A 11 -46.75 -22.54 -24.44
N ASN A 12 -46.38 -22.16 -25.67
CA ASN A 12 -45.42 -22.66 -26.69
C ASN A 12 -44.89 -21.43 -27.49
N LEU A 13 -43.73 -21.36 -28.16
CA LEU A 13 -42.99 -22.23 -29.12
C LEU A 13 -43.33 -21.92 -30.61
N CYS A 14 -42.36 -21.33 -31.33
CA CYS A 14 -42.16 -21.19 -32.80
C CYS A 14 -43.25 -20.63 -33.74
N LEU A 15 -42.81 -19.78 -34.68
CA LEU A 15 -42.69 -20.15 -36.10
C LEU A 15 -41.68 -19.23 -36.83
N ALA A 16 -41.25 -19.60 -38.05
CA ALA A 16 -40.15 -18.98 -38.80
C ALA A 16 -40.57 -18.54 -40.21
N TYR A 17 -39.78 -17.65 -40.84
CA TYR A 17 -39.74 -17.47 -42.31
C TYR A 17 -38.37 -16.92 -42.76
N HIS A 18 -38.18 -16.69 -44.06
CA HIS A 18 -36.87 -16.59 -44.73
C HIS A 18 -36.84 -15.45 -45.79
N HIS A 19 -35.64 -15.15 -46.31
CA HIS A 19 -35.38 -14.51 -47.63
C HIS A 19 -35.23 -12.95 -47.78
N SER A 20 -33.95 -12.51 -47.87
CA SER A 20 -33.33 -11.74 -48.99
C SER A 20 -33.61 -10.24 -49.33
N ARG A 21 -32.51 -9.54 -49.71
CA ARG A 21 -32.31 -8.35 -50.59
C ARG A 21 -32.64 -6.88 -50.18
N ALA A 22 -31.55 -6.12 -50.00
CA ALA A 22 -31.15 -4.86 -50.70
C ALA A 22 -31.98 -3.54 -50.66
N GLN A 23 -31.39 -2.53 -49.98
CA GLN A 23 -31.26 -1.09 -50.30
C GLN A 23 -32.38 -0.24 -50.98
N THR A 24 -32.83 0.82 -50.28
CA THR A 24 -33.14 2.15 -50.90
C THR A 24 -33.07 3.35 -49.92
N THR A 25 -32.16 4.30 -50.23
CA THR A 25 -32.17 5.78 -50.07
C THR A 25 -32.98 6.56 -48.99
N GLN A 26 -32.23 7.30 -48.15
CA GLN A 26 -32.41 8.73 -47.72
C GLN A 26 -33.61 9.16 -46.80
N PRO A 27 -33.55 10.32 -46.09
CA PRO A 27 -32.65 10.55 -44.94
C PRO A 27 -33.36 11.18 -43.70
N ALA A 28 -32.64 11.34 -42.58
CA ALA A 28 -33.08 12.08 -41.38
C ALA A 28 -32.19 13.34 -41.16
N PRO A 29 -32.70 14.41 -40.49
CA PRO A 29 -32.10 15.74 -40.59
C PRO A 29 -30.85 15.97 -39.72
N ASP A 30 -29.98 16.87 -40.20
CA ASP A 30 -28.85 17.44 -39.45
C ASP A 30 -29.34 18.38 -38.32
N VAL A 31 -28.83 18.19 -37.10
CA VAL A 31 -29.07 19.06 -35.95
C VAL A 31 -27.72 19.47 -35.35
N ASN A 32 -27.18 20.55 -35.90
CA ASN A 32 -25.85 21.09 -35.65
C ASN A 32 -25.69 21.70 -34.23
N PHE A 33 -25.39 20.87 -33.24
CA PHE A 33 -25.11 21.30 -31.86
C PHE A 33 -23.66 21.79 -31.66
N ARG A 34 -23.38 23.03 -32.09
CA ARG A 34 -22.23 23.79 -31.55
C ARG A 34 -22.55 24.31 -30.15
N GLN A 35 -21.99 23.69 -29.12
CA GLN A 35 -21.98 24.22 -27.75
C GLN A 35 -20.63 24.90 -27.42
N PRO A 36 -20.61 26.00 -26.66
CA PRO A 36 -19.38 26.73 -26.35
C PRO A 36 -18.50 26.01 -25.33
N TRP A 37 -17.21 26.27 -25.41
CA TRP A 37 -16.13 25.59 -24.71
C TRP A 37 -15.96 26.11 -23.26
N LEU A 38 -16.81 25.63 -22.34
CA LEU A 38 -16.54 25.81 -20.91
C LEU A 38 -15.26 25.07 -20.53
N ASN A 39 -14.21 25.84 -20.27
CA ASN A 39 -12.85 25.35 -20.07
C ASN A 39 -12.66 24.80 -18.64
N LEU A 40 -13.31 23.68 -18.37
CA LEU A 40 -13.17 22.91 -17.13
C LEU A 40 -11.74 22.39 -17.01
N GLN A 41 -10.90 23.11 -16.27
CA GLN A 41 -9.64 22.57 -15.78
C GLN A 41 -9.95 21.26 -15.05
N LYS A 42 -9.41 20.15 -15.58
CA LYS A 42 -9.65 18.81 -15.02
C LYS A 42 -8.96 18.71 -13.66
N LEU A 43 -9.70 19.03 -12.60
CA LEU A 43 -9.38 18.64 -11.23
C LEU A 43 -9.37 17.11 -11.16
N THR A 44 -8.20 16.53 -11.45
CA THR A 44 -7.94 15.10 -11.38
C THR A 44 -7.88 14.69 -9.91
N PHE A 45 -9.05 14.48 -9.31
CA PHE A 45 -9.21 13.75 -8.06
C PHE A 45 -8.58 12.37 -8.21
N LYS A 46 -7.30 12.27 -7.84
CA LYS A 46 -6.56 11.02 -7.83
C LYS A 46 -7.20 10.15 -6.76
N SER A 47 -7.93 9.11 -7.19
CA SER A 47 -8.68 8.24 -6.29
C SER A 47 -7.81 7.78 -5.13
N VAL A 48 -8.29 7.98 -3.90
CA VAL A 48 -7.63 7.45 -2.70
C VAL A 48 -7.84 5.95 -2.69
N GLU A 49 -6.85 5.22 -3.19
CA GLU A 49 -6.93 3.76 -3.32
C GLU A 49 -7.19 3.08 -1.97
N SER A 50 -7.98 2.00 -2.03
CA SER A 50 -8.53 1.36 -0.85
C SER A 50 -7.47 1.03 0.21
N GLY A 51 -7.72 1.53 1.42
CA GLY A 51 -6.90 1.33 2.60
C GLY A 51 -5.90 2.45 2.90
N VAL A 52 -5.54 3.34 1.98
CA VAL A 52 -4.70 4.51 2.35
C VAL A 52 -5.50 5.40 3.29
N ARG A 53 -5.03 5.60 4.53
CA ARG A 53 -5.70 6.44 5.53
C ARG A 53 -5.28 7.90 5.42
N LYS A 54 -3.97 8.12 5.35
CA LYS A 54 -3.36 9.44 5.55
C LYS A 54 -2.09 9.51 4.70
N ILE A 55 -1.96 10.61 3.98
CA ILE A 55 -0.67 11.06 3.46
C ILE A 55 -0.46 12.46 4.01
N TYR A 56 0.68 12.67 4.66
CA TYR A 56 1.15 13.96 5.13
C TYR A 56 2.47 14.28 4.43
N THR A 57 2.62 15.53 4.01
CA THR A 57 3.86 16.08 3.45
C THR A 57 4.10 17.42 4.13
N HIS A 58 5.32 17.67 4.60
CA HIS A 58 5.66 18.95 5.21
C HIS A 58 5.52 20.09 4.20
N ILE A 59 4.96 21.23 4.61
CA ILE A 59 4.68 22.36 3.69
C ILE A 59 5.96 22.91 3.03
N LYS A 60 7.10 22.85 3.74
CA LYS A 60 8.44 23.20 3.24
C LYS A 60 9.21 22.01 2.64
N PHE A 61 8.60 20.87 2.34
CA PHE A 61 9.32 19.67 1.85
C PHE A 61 10.32 20.00 0.73
N LYS A 62 9.88 20.70 -0.32
CA LYS A 62 10.72 21.11 -1.45
C LYS A 62 11.87 22.06 -1.11
N GLU A 63 11.80 22.78 0.02
CA GLU A 63 12.85 23.70 0.51
C GLU A 63 13.87 22.92 1.34
N LEU A 64 13.39 22.07 2.25
CA LEU A 64 14.23 21.25 3.10
C LEU A 64 15.03 20.23 2.27
N THR A 65 14.38 19.50 1.37
CA THR A 65 15.02 18.38 0.65
C THR A 65 15.83 18.79 -0.59
N GLN A 66 16.10 20.08 -0.82
CA GLN A 66 16.83 20.55 -2.03
C GLN A 66 18.22 19.93 -2.17
N LYS A 67 18.89 19.67 -1.05
CA LYS A 67 20.26 19.14 -0.98
C LYS A 67 20.31 17.65 -0.65
N HIS A 68 19.16 16.96 -0.62
CA HIS A 68 19.13 15.55 -0.29
C HIS A 68 19.56 14.75 -1.51
N HIS A 69 20.54 13.88 -1.32
CA HIS A 69 21.12 13.01 -2.33
C HIS A 69 21.09 11.54 -1.89
N GLN A 70 21.18 11.28 -0.58
CA GLN A 70 21.27 9.94 0.00
C GLN A 70 20.27 9.77 1.15
N VAL A 71 19.51 8.67 1.15
CA VAL A 71 18.47 8.37 2.15
C VAL A 71 18.64 6.94 2.65
N ALA A 72 18.69 6.74 3.97
CA ALA A 72 18.69 5.38 4.54
C ALA A 72 17.26 4.88 4.79
N ILE A 73 17.07 3.56 4.74
CA ILE A 73 15.86 2.89 5.23
C ILE A 73 16.29 2.09 6.46
N LEU A 74 15.72 2.36 7.63
CA LEU A 74 15.97 1.51 8.81
C LEU A 74 15.33 0.13 8.63
N PRO A 75 15.82 -0.91 9.34
CA PRO A 75 15.12 -2.18 9.47
C PRO A 75 13.64 -1.96 9.83
N VAL A 76 12.75 -2.72 9.19
CA VAL A 76 11.29 -2.61 9.40
C VAL A 76 10.95 -3.00 10.84
N GLU A 77 10.07 -2.26 11.49
CA GLU A 77 9.47 -2.65 12.76
C GLU A 77 8.16 -3.41 12.52
N ILE A 78 7.95 -4.51 13.23
CA ILE A 78 6.66 -5.17 13.35
C ILE A 78 6.32 -5.27 14.83
N ILE A 79 5.12 -4.82 15.18
CA ILE A 79 4.51 -5.00 16.50
C ILE A 79 3.31 -5.91 16.30
N ILE A 80 3.31 -7.03 17.02
CA ILE A 80 2.19 -7.97 17.11
C ILE A 80 1.54 -7.74 18.47
N ASP A 81 0.30 -7.27 18.48
CA ASP A 81 -0.44 -7.02 19.71
C ASP A 81 -0.85 -8.34 20.38
N GLN A 82 -0.51 -8.50 21.66
CA GLN A 82 -0.77 -9.72 22.43
C GLN A 82 -2.11 -9.60 23.16
N ASN A 83 -3.18 -9.86 22.42
CA ASN A 83 -4.52 -10.03 22.98
C ASN A 83 -4.71 -11.42 23.63
N GLU A 84 -5.82 -11.58 24.37
CA GLU A 84 -6.21 -12.80 25.10
C GLU A 84 -6.40 -14.05 24.22
N ILE A 85 -6.56 -13.90 22.90
CA ILE A 85 -6.74 -15.00 21.93
C ILE A 85 -5.39 -15.54 21.45
N SER A 86 -4.31 -14.78 21.58
CA SER A 86 -2.97 -15.31 21.29
C SER A 86 -2.48 -16.20 22.44
N HIS A 87 -2.73 -17.51 22.31
CA HIS A 87 -2.20 -18.55 23.20
C HIS A 87 -0.66 -18.72 23.12
N MET A 88 0.05 -17.79 22.48
CA MET A 88 1.48 -17.81 22.24
C MET A 88 2.21 -16.93 23.27
N PRO A 89 3.34 -17.39 23.84
CA PRO A 89 4.19 -16.57 24.70
C PRO A 89 4.66 -15.27 24.02
N ALA A 90 4.78 -14.19 24.79
CA ALA A 90 5.26 -12.89 24.31
C ALA A 90 6.61 -12.98 23.59
N GLN A 91 7.50 -13.86 24.07
CA GLN A 91 8.81 -14.12 23.46
C GLN A 91 8.70 -14.69 22.04
N ASP A 92 7.77 -15.60 21.79
CA ASP A 92 7.57 -16.24 20.49
C ASP A 92 6.89 -15.28 19.50
N LEU A 93 5.99 -14.43 19.99
CA LEU A 93 5.43 -13.31 19.23
C LEU A 93 6.52 -12.32 18.80
N ASN A 94 7.38 -11.90 19.74
CA ASN A 94 8.51 -11.02 19.45
C ASN A 94 9.52 -11.66 18.47
N HIS A 95 9.78 -12.96 18.60
CA HIS A 95 10.65 -13.69 17.67
C HIS A 95 10.04 -13.77 16.26
N ARG A 96 8.74 -14.09 16.14
CA ARG A 96 8.01 -14.05 14.85
C ARG A 96 8.05 -12.66 14.23
N ALA A 97 7.76 -11.62 15.01
CA ALA A 97 7.80 -10.23 14.57
C ALA A 97 9.18 -9.86 14.01
N PHE A 98 10.26 -10.24 14.70
CA PHE A 98 11.64 -10.02 14.25
C PHE A 98 11.99 -10.76 12.96
N VAL A 99 11.60 -12.04 12.83
CA VAL A 99 11.84 -12.83 11.61
C VAL A 99 11.06 -12.26 10.41
N GLU A 100 9.80 -11.89 10.62
CA GLU A 100 8.97 -11.27 9.59
C GLU A 100 9.50 -9.87 9.19
N ALA A 101 9.99 -9.08 10.16
CA ALA A 101 10.60 -7.77 9.94
C ALA A 101 11.86 -7.86 9.07
N LYS A 102 12.74 -8.82 9.39
CA LYS A 102 13.95 -9.12 8.60
C LYS A 102 13.61 -9.49 7.15
N ASN A 103 12.53 -10.24 6.94
CA ASN A 103 12.05 -10.62 5.59
C ASN A 103 11.33 -9.46 4.88
N ALA A 104 10.69 -8.55 5.61
CA ALA A 104 9.99 -7.38 5.07
C ALA A 104 10.94 -6.29 4.53
N TYR A 105 12.08 -6.10 5.19
CA TYR A 105 13.06 -5.05 4.88
C TYR A 105 13.57 -5.04 3.42
N PRO A 106 14.06 -6.15 2.83
CA PRO A 106 14.49 -6.15 1.43
C PRO A 106 13.35 -5.92 0.44
N ILE A 107 12.10 -6.32 0.76
CA ILE A 107 10.93 -6.11 -0.11
C ILE A 107 10.58 -4.62 -0.20
N LEU A 108 10.68 -3.91 0.93
CA LEU A 108 10.46 -2.46 1.00
C LEU A 108 11.52 -1.69 0.19
N PHE A 109 12.80 -2.04 0.37
CA PHE A 109 13.91 -1.47 -0.40
C PHE A 109 13.78 -1.73 -1.90
N ALA A 110 13.47 -2.97 -2.30
CA ALA A 110 13.27 -3.33 -3.71
C ALA A 110 12.12 -2.54 -4.35
N SER A 111 11.03 -2.30 -3.63
CA SER A 111 9.89 -1.51 -4.12
C SER A 111 10.26 -0.04 -4.39
N LEU A 112 11.08 0.57 -3.52
CA LEU A 112 11.57 1.94 -3.69
C LEU A 112 12.65 2.04 -4.80
N GLN A 113 13.59 1.09 -4.83
CA GLN A 113 14.62 1.02 -5.87
C GLN A 113 14.02 0.81 -7.26
N LYS A 114 12.94 0.02 -7.38
CA LYS A 114 12.20 -0.14 -8.65
C LYS A 114 11.68 1.20 -9.19
N GLU A 115 10.96 1.98 -8.40
CA GLU A 115 10.42 3.28 -8.85
C GLU A 115 11.55 4.30 -9.12
N LYS A 116 12.69 4.21 -8.42
CA LYS A 116 13.92 4.96 -8.76
C LYS A 116 14.48 4.56 -10.13
N VAL A 117 14.56 3.26 -10.44
CA VAL A 117 15.03 2.74 -11.74
C VAL A 117 14.09 3.18 -12.87
N MET A 118 12.78 3.24 -12.62
CA MET A 118 11.78 3.89 -13.49
C MET A 118 11.90 5.44 -13.52
N HIS A 119 13.07 5.96 -13.15
CA HIS A 119 13.51 7.36 -13.15
C HIS A 119 12.67 8.36 -12.34
N ARG A 120 11.76 7.89 -11.48
CA ARG A 120 10.82 8.78 -10.79
C ARG A 120 11.48 9.65 -9.72
N TYR A 121 12.56 9.19 -9.07
CA TYR A 121 13.17 9.88 -7.92
C TYR A 121 14.45 10.64 -8.24
N ASN A 122 14.73 11.69 -7.45
CA ASN A 122 15.97 12.47 -7.51
C ASN A 122 17.05 12.06 -6.48
N ILE A 123 16.79 11.05 -5.64
CA ILE A 123 17.70 10.59 -4.56
C ILE A 123 18.20 9.16 -4.75
N ASN A 124 19.24 8.82 -3.98
CA ASN A 124 19.74 7.46 -3.78
C ASN A 124 19.23 6.88 -2.45
N PHE A 125 18.96 5.57 -2.43
CA PHE A 125 18.80 4.81 -1.20
C PHE A 125 20.16 4.22 -0.79
N GLN A 126 20.47 4.22 0.50
CA GLN A 126 21.65 3.50 1.02
C GLN A 126 21.40 2.00 0.90
N ASP A 127 22.45 1.21 0.66
CA ASP A 127 22.29 -0.24 0.63
C ASP A 127 21.90 -0.75 2.03
N ILE A 128 20.96 -1.70 2.07
CA ILE A 128 20.45 -2.25 3.32
C ILE A 128 21.52 -3.05 4.09
N SER A 129 22.50 -3.62 3.39
CA SER A 129 23.63 -4.34 3.99
C SER A 129 24.58 -3.37 4.68
N GLU A 130 24.89 -2.24 4.02
CA GLU A 130 25.72 -1.17 4.60
C GLU A 130 25.03 -0.48 5.77
N THR A 131 23.72 -0.22 5.63
CA THR A 131 22.88 0.29 6.72
C THR A 131 22.94 -0.67 7.92
N GLN A 132 22.68 -1.96 7.70
CA GLN A 132 22.73 -2.96 8.77
C GLN A 132 24.14 -3.10 9.37
N ARG A 133 25.20 -3.00 8.58
CA ARG A 133 26.60 -3.04 9.04
C ARG A 133 26.89 -1.91 10.03
N ILE A 134 26.65 -0.65 9.62
CA ILE A 134 26.89 0.53 10.46
C ILE A 134 26.06 0.47 11.76
N LEU A 135 24.77 0.09 11.67
CA LEU A 135 23.92 -0.07 12.86
C LEU A 135 24.44 -1.16 13.81
N SER A 136 24.96 -2.27 13.27
CA SER A 136 25.50 -3.38 14.08
C SER A 136 26.82 -3.03 14.75
N GLU A 137 27.71 -2.33 14.04
CA GLU A 137 29.00 -1.84 14.57
C GLU A 137 28.86 -0.78 15.67
N ASN A 138 27.66 -0.22 15.85
CA ASN A 138 27.34 0.79 16.86
C ASN A 138 26.34 0.27 17.92
N ASP A 139 26.18 -1.05 18.04
CA ASP A 139 25.27 -1.74 18.97
C ASP A 139 23.81 -1.26 18.90
N LEU A 140 23.32 -0.75 17.77
CA LEU A 140 21.97 -0.19 17.64
C LEU A 140 20.91 -1.27 17.48
N THR A 141 20.52 -1.85 18.63
CA THR A 141 19.37 -2.76 18.77
C THR A 141 18.06 -2.11 18.33
N PRO A 142 17.02 -2.89 17.96
CA PRO A 142 15.72 -2.35 17.54
C PRO A 142 15.12 -1.31 18.50
N ASP A 143 15.25 -1.50 19.82
CA ASP A 143 14.70 -0.56 20.81
C ASP A 143 15.55 0.72 20.98
N LYS A 144 16.87 0.64 20.74
CA LYS A 144 17.71 1.84 20.59
C LYS A 144 17.33 2.64 19.34
N LEU A 145 16.97 1.98 18.23
CA LEU A 145 16.54 2.68 17.01
C LEU A 145 15.26 3.52 17.25
N LYS A 146 14.28 2.98 17.99
CA LYS A 146 13.02 3.68 18.33
C LYS A 146 13.25 4.95 19.18
N SER A 147 14.26 4.91 20.05
CA SER A 147 14.58 5.98 21.00
C SER A 147 15.66 6.96 20.49
N THR A 148 16.35 6.63 19.40
CA THR A 148 17.40 7.49 18.82
C THR A 148 16.80 8.48 17.81
N PRO A 149 17.05 9.80 17.94
CA PRO A 149 16.62 10.77 16.94
C PRO A 149 17.11 10.42 15.54
N ALA A 150 16.23 10.51 14.54
CA ALA A 150 16.53 10.30 13.14
C ALA A 150 17.69 11.19 12.64
N ALA A 151 17.85 12.40 13.16
CA ALA A 151 19.01 13.25 12.83
C ALA A 151 20.35 12.64 13.31
N LYS A 152 20.37 11.98 14.48
CA LYS A 152 21.56 11.27 14.98
C LYS A 152 21.82 9.99 14.18
N LEU A 153 20.77 9.28 13.78
CA LEU A 153 20.89 8.11 12.89
C LEU A 153 21.40 8.52 11.49
N ALA A 154 20.92 9.65 10.95
CA ALA A 154 21.34 10.18 9.66
C ALA A 154 22.83 10.57 9.64
N ALA A 155 23.28 11.28 10.68
CA ALA A 155 24.68 11.64 10.86
C ALA A 155 25.58 10.40 11.00
N LEU A 156 25.12 9.35 11.70
CA LEU A 156 25.86 8.09 11.83
C LEU A 156 25.92 7.30 10.52
N LEU A 157 24.82 7.27 9.76
CA LEU A 157 24.70 6.52 8.51
C LEU A 157 25.28 7.26 7.29
N GLY A 158 25.63 8.54 7.42
CA GLY A 158 26.14 9.36 6.32
C GLY A 158 25.08 9.71 5.27
N VAL A 159 23.84 10.00 5.70
CA VAL A 159 22.69 10.25 4.82
C VAL A 159 21.94 11.54 5.17
N ASP A 160 21.18 12.09 4.22
CA ASP A 160 20.43 13.34 4.38
C ASP A 160 19.06 13.14 5.05
N ALA A 161 18.51 11.93 5.01
CA ALA A 161 17.20 11.61 5.58
C ALA A 161 17.09 10.13 5.98
N ILE A 162 16.17 9.86 6.92
CA ILE A 162 15.85 8.51 7.40
C ILE A 162 14.41 8.16 7.01
N ILE A 163 14.24 6.98 6.40
CA ILE A 163 12.94 6.31 6.25
C ILE A 163 12.78 5.31 7.39
N THR A 164 11.65 5.40 8.11
CA THR A 164 11.21 4.37 9.06
C THR A 164 9.94 3.72 8.55
N CYS A 165 9.77 2.43 8.81
CA CYS A 165 8.56 1.68 8.47
C CYS A 165 8.17 0.83 9.68
N SER A 166 6.98 1.04 10.22
CA SER A 166 6.41 0.23 11.30
C SER A 166 5.06 -0.35 10.91
N ILE A 167 4.83 -1.59 11.32
CA ILE A 167 3.57 -2.32 11.10
C ILE A 167 3.03 -2.77 12.45
N VAL A 168 1.87 -2.25 12.83
CA VAL A 168 1.15 -2.67 14.04
C VAL A 168 -0.01 -3.56 13.61
N ARG A 169 -0.10 -4.79 14.12
CA ARG A 169 -1.19 -5.72 13.82
C ARG A 169 -1.72 -6.41 15.07
N ASP A 170 -3.00 -6.75 15.03
CA ASP A 170 -3.72 -7.44 16.11
C ASP A 170 -4.01 -8.88 15.67
N GLU A 171 -3.51 -9.88 16.40
CA GLU A 171 -3.74 -11.29 16.03
C GLU A 171 -5.21 -11.71 16.08
N LYS A 172 -6.06 -11.03 16.87
CA LYS A 172 -7.50 -11.26 16.90
C LYS A 172 -8.13 -10.81 15.59
N LEU A 173 -7.85 -9.58 15.16
CA LEU A 173 -8.31 -9.08 13.86
C LEU A 173 -7.74 -9.90 12.70
N VAL A 174 -6.50 -10.39 12.79
CA VAL A 174 -5.95 -11.37 11.82
C VAL A 174 -6.78 -12.67 11.82
N ALA A 175 -7.11 -13.24 12.98
CA ALA A 175 -7.86 -14.50 13.09
C ALA A 175 -9.32 -14.37 12.63
N GLU A 176 -10.03 -13.33 13.08
CA GLU A 176 -11.39 -12.99 12.64
C GLU A 176 -11.44 -12.67 11.14
N ALA A 177 -10.39 -12.03 10.60
CA ALA A 177 -10.27 -11.83 9.16
C ALA A 177 -10.12 -13.17 8.43
N LYS A 178 -9.25 -14.09 8.89
CA LYS A 178 -9.03 -15.41 8.25
C LYS A 178 -10.31 -16.24 8.14
N THR A 179 -11.18 -16.25 9.16
CA THR A 179 -12.44 -17.02 9.10
C THR A 179 -13.43 -16.42 8.08
N LEU A 180 -13.49 -15.09 7.98
CA LEU A 180 -14.38 -14.38 7.05
C LEU A 180 -13.84 -14.30 5.61
N GLU A 181 -12.52 -14.37 5.42
CA GLU A 181 -11.83 -14.19 4.12
C GLU A 181 -12.29 -15.21 3.09
N ASN A 182 -12.43 -16.48 3.49
CA ASN A 182 -12.85 -17.58 2.62
C ASN A 182 -14.28 -17.37 2.06
N LEU A 183 -15.16 -16.67 2.79
CA LEU A 183 -16.52 -16.35 2.36
C LEU A 183 -16.62 -15.05 1.54
N ARG A 184 -15.61 -14.16 1.63
CA ARG A 184 -15.57 -12.86 0.92
C ARG A 184 -14.70 -12.87 -0.34
N ARG A 185 -13.68 -13.73 -0.45
CA ARG A 185 -12.87 -13.90 -1.68
C ARG A 185 -13.72 -14.24 -2.90
N SER A 186 -14.77 -15.04 -2.73
CA SER A 186 -15.76 -15.39 -3.76
C SER A 186 -16.72 -14.25 -4.15
N LYS A 187 -16.68 -13.10 -3.46
CA LYS A 187 -17.57 -11.94 -3.69
C LYS A 187 -16.81 -10.63 -3.94
N GLY A 188 -15.49 -10.67 -4.15
CA GLY A 188 -14.66 -9.49 -4.42
C GLY A 188 -14.64 -8.43 -3.30
N LEU A 189 -14.99 -8.81 -2.07
CA LEU A 189 -15.44 -7.88 -1.05
C LEU A 189 -14.35 -7.63 0.01
N VAL A 190 -13.67 -6.48 -0.07
CA VAL A 190 -12.49 -6.13 0.77
C VAL A 190 -12.68 -6.54 2.22
N GLY A 191 -11.75 -7.34 2.77
CA GLY A 191 -11.83 -7.84 4.15
C GLY A 191 -11.66 -6.76 5.21
N PRO A 192 -11.94 -7.06 6.49
CA PRO A 192 -11.60 -6.17 7.59
C PRO A 192 -10.09 -5.91 7.61
N SER A 193 -9.70 -4.80 8.25
CA SER A 193 -8.29 -4.56 8.53
C SER A 193 -7.79 -5.48 9.62
N ALA A 194 -6.57 -5.98 9.44
CA ALA A 194 -5.85 -6.77 10.42
C ALA A 194 -4.64 -6.02 11.02
N GLY A 195 -4.42 -4.75 10.64
CA GLY A 195 -3.29 -3.94 11.08
C GLY A 195 -3.10 -2.66 10.25
N THR A 196 -2.17 -1.80 10.68
CA THR A 196 -1.81 -0.54 10.01
C THR A 196 -0.30 -0.50 9.77
N ALA A 197 0.10 -0.12 8.55
CA ALA A 197 1.47 0.26 8.23
C ALA A 197 1.61 1.78 8.27
N THR A 198 2.70 2.25 8.86
CA THR A 198 3.13 3.65 8.85
C THR A 198 4.54 3.73 8.30
N VAL A 199 4.75 4.53 7.25
CA VAL A 199 6.07 4.85 6.72
C VAL A 199 6.31 6.34 6.85
N ASN A 200 7.39 6.71 7.54
CA ASN A 200 7.78 8.11 7.76
C ASN A 200 9.09 8.43 7.03
N ILE A 201 9.28 9.70 6.71
CA ILE A 201 10.56 10.28 6.28
C ILE A 201 10.90 11.40 7.26
N TYR A 202 12.07 11.33 7.87
CA TYR A 202 12.60 12.37 8.75
C TYR A 202 13.82 13.03 8.12
N ASP A 203 13.96 14.34 8.33
CA ASP A 203 15.13 15.11 7.94
C ASP A 203 16.34 14.75 8.81
N GLY A 204 17.49 14.51 8.17
CA GLY A 204 18.72 14.10 8.85
C GLY A 204 19.44 15.21 9.62
N ARG A 205 19.02 16.47 9.49
CA ARG A 205 19.68 17.63 10.11
C ARG A 205 18.91 18.14 11.32
N ASN A 206 17.58 18.25 11.20
CA ASN A 206 16.72 18.86 12.23
C ASN A 206 15.65 17.92 12.82
N ASN A 207 15.59 16.65 12.39
CA ASN A 207 14.64 15.64 12.87
C ASN A 207 13.16 15.96 12.55
N GLU A 208 12.86 16.90 11.64
CA GLU A 208 11.49 17.18 11.23
C GLU A 208 10.88 16.01 10.46
N LEU A 209 9.59 15.73 10.70
CA LEU A 209 8.81 14.80 9.88
C LEU A 209 8.54 15.45 8.52
N LEU A 210 9.23 14.99 7.49
CA LEU A 210 9.09 15.46 6.11
C LEU A 210 7.86 14.87 5.43
N TRP A 211 7.55 13.59 5.70
CA TRP A 211 6.44 12.86 5.08
C TRP A 211 5.98 11.70 5.95
N GLN A 212 4.69 11.37 5.89
CA GLN A 212 4.11 10.16 6.47
C GLN A 212 3.09 9.57 5.50
N PHE A 213 3.16 8.26 5.28
CA PHE A 213 2.16 7.45 4.58
C PHE A 213 1.62 6.38 5.52
N GLU A 214 0.31 6.43 5.79
CA GLU A 214 -0.38 5.48 6.66
C GLU A 214 -1.41 4.67 5.84
N ARG A 215 -1.35 3.34 5.97
CA ARG A 215 -2.21 2.43 5.20
C ARG A 215 -2.74 1.27 6.05
N LEU A 216 -4.05 1.04 5.95
CA LEU A 216 -4.71 -0.18 6.39
C LEU A 216 -4.17 -1.40 5.64
N LEU A 217 -3.76 -2.40 6.41
CA LEU A 217 -3.41 -3.71 5.94
C LEU A 217 -4.62 -4.63 6.09
N THR A 218 -4.86 -5.46 5.07
CA THR A 218 -6.02 -6.37 4.98
C THR A 218 -5.69 -7.76 5.55
N ALA A 219 -6.75 -8.57 5.73
CA ALA A 219 -6.76 -9.97 6.18
C ALA A 219 -5.50 -10.83 5.90
N GLY A 220 -4.94 -10.75 4.68
CA GLY A 220 -3.84 -11.61 4.22
C GLY A 220 -2.53 -11.50 5.03
N LEU A 221 -2.38 -10.44 5.85
CA LEU A 221 -1.24 -10.18 6.75
C LEU A 221 -0.64 -11.44 7.39
N GLY A 222 -1.49 -12.27 8.00
CA GLY A 222 -1.07 -13.44 8.77
C GLY A 222 -0.90 -14.73 7.98
N ASN A 223 -1.01 -14.69 6.64
CA ASN A 223 -0.83 -15.83 5.74
C ASN A 223 0.19 -15.53 4.62
N ASN A 224 0.31 -14.29 4.16
CA ASN A 224 1.27 -13.86 3.14
C ASN A 224 1.85 -12.47 3.43
N MET A 225 2.79 -12.42 4.38
CA MET A 225 3.50 -11.18 4.73
C MET A 225 4.34 -10.64 3.56
N HIS A 226 4.86 -11.51 2.69
CA HIS A 226 5.62 -11.10 1.50
C HIS A 226 4.76 -10.29 0.53
N GLU A 227 3.59 -10.82 0.13
CA GLU A 227 2.64 -10.10 -0.72
C GLU A 227 2.09 -8.84 -0.04
N THR A 228 1.87 -8.87 1.27
CA THR A 228 1.46 -7.69 2.04
C THR A 228 2.52 -6.58 1.94
N MET A 229 3.80 -6.92 2.11
CA MET A 229 4.91 -5.98 1.98
C MET A 229 5.13 -5.50 0.55
N LEU A 230 4.95 -6.36 -0.45
CA LEU A 230 5.04 -5.97 -1.86
C LEU A 230 3.91 -5.00 -2.24
N ASN A 231 2.68 -5.26 -1.77
CA ASN A 231 1.52 -4.39 -1.99
C ASN A 231 1.59 -3.08 -1.17
N LEU A 232 2.22 -3.08 0.01
CA LEU A 232 2.53 -1.87 0.76
C LEU A 232 3.60 -1.05 0.02
N GLY A 233 4.72 -1.69 -0.29
CA GLY A 233 5.91 -1.09 -0.90
C GLY A 233 5.61 -0.43 -2.23
N ASN A 234 4.96 -1.13 -3.17
CA ASN A 234 4.59 -0.54 -4.46
C ASN A 234 3.66 0.68 -4.31
N ARG A 235 2.68 0.64 -3.40
CA ARG A 235 1.70 1.74 -3.21
C ARG A 235 2.33 2.96 -2.55
N MET A 236 3.14 2.75 -1.52
CA MET A 236 3.97 3.78 -0.87
C MET A 236 4.93 4.41 -1.88
N ALA A 237 5.67 3.59 -2.65
CA ALA A 237 6.64 4.06 -3.63
C ALA A 237 5.97 4.91 -4.74
N MET A 238 4.76 4.54 -5.17
CA MET A 238 3.99 5.36 -6.13
C MET A 238 3.54 6.73 -5.60
N ALA A 239 3.56 6.95 -4.28
CA ALA A 239 3.22 8.20 -3.59
C ALA A 239 4.43 8.93 -2.96
N PHE A 240 5.63 8.35 -3.05
CA PHE A 240 6.85 8.81 -2.38
C PHE A 240 7.31 10.20 -2.86
N PRO A 241 7.62 11.16 -1.98
CA PRO A 241 7.59 12.59 -2.32
C PRO A 241 8.83 13.12 -3.06
N TYR A 242 9.91 12.35 -3.12
CA TYR A 242 11.18 12.72 -3.78
C TYR A 242 11.12 12.62 -5.32
N PHE A 243 10.04 13.07 -5.94
CA PHE A 243 9.92 13.04 -7.40
C PHE A 243 10.91 14.01 -8.06
N LYS A 244 11.51 13.60 -9.19
CA LYS A 244 12.22 14.53 -10.05
C LYS A 244 11.29 15.68 -10.48
N PRO A 245 11.78 16.93 -10.59
CA PRO A 245 11.05 17.95 -11.32
C PRO A 245 10.85 17.51 -12.79
N LEU A 246 9.72 17.93 -13.37
CA LEU A 246 9.43 17.84 -14.80
C LEU A 246 10.15 18.96 -15.56
#